data_AF-A0A6J1B2K3-F1
#
_entry.id   AF-A0A6J1B2K3-F1
#
_cell.length_a   1.000
_cell.length_b   1.000
_cell.length_c   1.000
_cell.angle_alpha   90.00
_cell.angle_beta   90.00
_cell.angle_gamma   90.00
#
_symmetry.space_group_name_H-M   'P 1'
#
loop_
_entity.id
_entity.type
_entity.pdbx_description
1 polymer ?
#
loop_
_entity_poly.entity_id
_entity_poly.type
_entity_poly.pdbx_seq_one_letter_code
_entity_poly.pdbx_strand_id
1 'polypeptide(L)'
;MANNLSLWSILDANKLTGPNFLDWFRNLKIILEQEKKSYVLDTPIPPVPIADASGEDKEAYQRHKDDNDQAELQKQHEHMDVQSMILHLRELFDKEGYTERYEISKELFRCKMAEGSSVRPHVLKMIGLIERLGQLGLVMDHELSIDFVLQPLLDNFSQFVLNFHMNRL
;
A
#
# COMPACT_ATOMS: atom_id res chain seq x y z
N MET A 1 -30.60 -10.08 -31.02
CA MET A 1 -30.16 -8.95 -30.19
C MET A 1 -29.24 -9.54 -29.13
N ALA A 2 -27.93 -9.41 -29.29
CA ALA A 2 -26.99 -9.91 -28.29
C ALA A 2 -27.04 -8.93 -27.11
N ASN A 3 -27.56 -9.37 -25.96
CA ASN A 3 -27.43 -8.63 -24.71
C ASN A 3 -25.93 -8.48 -24.44
N ASN A 4 -25.42 -7.27 -24.64
CA ASN A 4 -24.06 -6.90 -24.27
C ASN A 4 -24.04 -6.84 -22.73
N LEU A 5 -23.89 -7.99 -22.08
CA LEU A 5 -23.53 -8.06 -20.68
C LEU A 5 -22.14 -7.44 -20.59
N SER A 6 -22.11 -6.13 -20.34
CA SER A 6 -20.89 -5.37 -20.06
C SER A 6 -20.06 -6.17 -19.06
N LEU A 7 -18.76 -6.35 -19.29
CA LEU A 7 -17.91 -7.11 -18.36
C LEU A 7 -17.90 -6.48 -16.96
N TRP A 8 -18.23 -5.19 -16.88
CA TRP A 8 -18.52 -4.47 -15.64
C TRP A 8 -19.69 -5.08 -14.84
N SER A 9 -20.63 -5.79 -15.47
CA SER A 9 -21.67 -6.54 -14.76
C SER A 9 -21.09 -7.68 -13.90
N ILE A 10 -19.88 -8.16 -14.21
CA ILE A 10 -19.16 -9.15 -13.37
C ILE A 10 -18.66 -8.48 -12.08
N LEU A 11 -18.21 -7.23 -12.16
CA LEU A 11 -17.84 -6.44 -10.98
C LEU A 11 -19.08 -6.05 -10.16
N ASP A 12 -20.19 -5.76 -10.84
CA ASP A 12 -21.47 -5.44 -10.21
C ASP A 12 -22.15 -6.66 -9.56
N ALA A 13 -21.96 -7.86 -10.11
CA ALA A 13 -22.42 -9.11 -9.53
C ALA A 13 -21.52 -9.58 -8.37
N ASN A 14 -20.22 -9.29 -8.44
CA ASN A 14 -19.24 -9.60 -7.40
C ASN A 14 -18.86 -8.36 -6.60
N LYS A 15 -19.83 -7.56 -6.15
CA LYS A 15 -19.54 -6.32 -5.41
C LYS A 15 -18.50 -6.55 -4.33
N LEU A 16 -17.62 -5.57 -4.15
CA LEU A 16 -16.60 -5.63 -3.11
C LEU A 16 -17.29 -5.72 -1.74
N THR A 17 -17.20 -6.88 -1.10
CA THR A 17 -17.71 -7.12 0.25
C THR A 17 -16.61 -7.13 1.30
N GLY A 18 -15.34 -7.02 0.86
CA GLY A 18 -14.14 -7.13 1.69
C GLY A 18 -13.45 -8.49 1.51
N PRO A 19 -14.05 -9.61 1.95
CA PRO A 19 -13.44 -10.94 1.84
C PRO A 19 -13.16 -11.42 0.41
N ASN A 20 -13.89 -10.90 -0.58
CA ASN A 20 -13.74 -11.26 -2.00
C ASN A 20 -12.77 -10.36 -2.76
N PHE A 21 -11.95 -9.56 -2.08
CA PHE A 21 -11.10 -8.53 -2.68
C PHE A 21 -10.14 -9.07 -3.75
N LEU A 22 -9.43 -10.17 -3.48
CA LEU A 22 -8.45 -10.72 -4.43
C LEU A 22 -9.12 -11.16 -5.73
N ASP A 23 -10.30 -11.76 -5.63
CA ASP A 23 -11.09 -12.19 -6.78
C ASP A 23 -11.69 -10.99 -7.52
N TRP A 24 -12.18 -9.98 -6.78
CA TRP A 24 -12.71 -8.76 -7.36
C TRP A 24 -11.64 -7.94 -8.11
N PHE A 25 -10.45 -7.78 -7.51
CA PHE A 25 -9.34 -7.04 -8.11
C PHE A 25 -8.77 -7.76 -9.33
N ARG A 26 -8.67 -9.10 -9.27
CA ARG A 26 -8.31 -9.92 -10.43
C ARG A 26 -9.31 -9.76 -11.57
N ASN A 27 -10.61 -9.75 -11.25
CA ASN A 27 -11.66 -9.52 -12.24
C ASN A 27 -11.54 -8.11 -12.84
N LEU A 28 -11.30 -7.07 -12.03
CA LEU A 28 -11.11 -5.70 -12.50
C LEU A 28 -9.93 -5.59 -13.48
N LYS A 29 -8.79 -6.19 -13.14
CA LYS A 29 -7.60 -6.17 -14.00
C LYS A 29 -7.86 -6.85 -15.35
N ILE A 30 -8.52 -8.01 -15.34
CA ILE A 30 -8.90 -8.72 -16.57
C ILE A 30 -9.83 -7.86 -17.43
N ILE A 31 -10.78 -7.16 -16.82
CA ILE A 31 -11.72 -6.29 -17.53
C ILE A 31 -11.01 -5.11 -18.17
N LEU A 32 -10.11 -4.45 -17.44
CA LEU A 32 -9.33 -3.31 -17.95
C LEU A 32 -8.35 -3.71 -19.06
N GLU A 33 -7.70 -4.87 -18.95
CA GLU A 33 -6.86 -5.43 -20.01
C GLU A 33 -7.68 -5.75 -21.27
N GLN A 34 -8.87 -6.34 -21.10
CA GLN A 34 -9.76 -6.70 -22.20
C GLN A 34 -10.35 -5.47 -22.92
N GLU A 35 -10.65 -4.40 -22.17
CA GLU A 35 -11.14 -3.14 -22.74
C GLU A 35 -10.02 -2.23 -23.28
N LYS A 36 -8.76 -2.69 -23.24
CA LYS A 36 -7.56 -1.88 -23.58
C LYS A 36 -7.47 -0.59 -22.77
N LYS A 37 -8.00 -0.61 -21.54
CA LYS A 37 -8.01 0.48 -20.57
C LYS A 37 -7.00 0.28 -19.43
N SER A 38 -6.16 -0.75 -19.51
CA SER A 38 -5.09 -0.98 -18.53
C SER A 38 -4.16 0.22 -18.36
N TYR A 39 -4.03 1.07 -19.40
CA TYR A 39 -3.25 2.31 -19.34
C TYR A 39 -3.71 3.27 -18.24
N VAL A 40 -4.96 3.20 -17.78
CA VAL A 40 -5.48 4.00 -16.65
C VAL A 40 -4.82 3.59 -15.32
N LEU A 41 -4.28 2.37 -15.22
CA LEU A 41 -3.56 1.91 -14.04
C LEU A 41 -2.10 2.39 -14.01
N ASP A 42 -1.52 2.67 -15.19
CA ASP A 42 -0.08 2.92 -15.35
C ASP A 42 0.25 4.35 -15.82
N THR A 43 -0.73 5.11 -16.33
CA THR A 43 -0.52 6.42 -16.96
C THR A 43 -1.13 7.53 -16.10
N PRO A 44 -0.35 8.57 -15.72
CA PRO A 44 -0.89 9.72 -15.00
C PRO A 44 -1.89 10.51 -15.87
N ILE A 45 -2.88 11.12 -15.22
CA ILE A 45 -3.94 11.89 -15.87
C ILE A 45 -3.33 13.04 -16.69
N PRO A 46 -3.69 13.21 -17.98
CA PRO A 46 -3.20 14.31 -18.80
C PRO A 46 -3.54 15.67 -18.15
N PRO A 47 -2.65 16.67 -18.22
CA PRO A 47 -2.93 18.00 -17.71
C PRO A 47 -4.15 18.61 -18.40
N VAL A 48 -4.92 19.41 -17.65
CA VAL A 48 -6.13 20.06 -18.15
C VAL A 48 -5.81 20.83 -19.44
N PRO A 49 -6.51 20.55 -20.56
CA PRO A 49 -6.25 21.25 -21.82
C PRO A 49 -6.47 22.77 -21.68
N ILE A 50 -5.51 23.55 -22.15
CA ILE A 50 -5.63 25.01 -22.28
C ILE A 50 -6.72 25.38 -23.31
N ALA A 51 -7.27 26.60 -23.23
CA ALA A 51 -8.48 27.00 -23.97
C ALA A 51 -8.34 26.85 -25.51
N ASP A 52 -7.12 27.01 -26.02
CA ASP A 52 -6.70 26.91 -27.42
C ASP A 52 -6.27 25.49 -27.85
N ALA A 53 -6.32 24.49 -26.95
CA ALA A 53 -6.01 23.10 -27.28
C ALA A 53 -6.92 22.55 -28.37
N SER A 54 -6.38 21.62 -29.17
CA SER A 54 -7.09 21.01 -30.28
C SER A 54 -8.31 20.22 -29.80
N GLY A 55 -9.28 20.01 -30.69
CA GLY A 55 -10.45 19.19 -30.38
C GLY A 55 -10.07 17.77 -29.95
N GLU A 56 -9.03 17.20 -30.57
CA GLU A 56 -8.52 15.86 -30.25
C GLU A 56 -7.93 15.78 -28.85
N ASP A 57 -7.21 16.82 -28.39
CA ASP A 57 -6.64 16.86 -27.04
C ASP A 57 -7.74 16.96 -25.97
N LYS A 58 -8.81 17.71 -26.25
CA LYS A 58 -9.96 17.85 -25.36
C LYS A 58 -10.77 16.55 -25.28
N GLU A 59 -10.93 15.85 -26.39
CA GLU A 59 -11.60 14.54 -26.43
C GLU A 59 -10.78 13.44 -25.75
N ALA A 60 -9.46 13.42 -25.95
CA ALA A 60 -8.56 12.49 -25.26
C ALA A 60 -8.56 12.72 -23.76
N TYR A 61 -8.52 13.98 -23.31
CA TYR A 61 -8.65 14.35 -21.90
C TYR A 61 -10.00 13.94 -21.32
N GLN A 62 -11.11 14.22 -22.02
CA GLN A 62 -12.45 13.88 -21.53
C GLN A 62 -12.64 12.37 -21.44
N ARG A 63 -12.19 11.60 -22.44
CA ARG A 63 -12.23 10.13 -22.39
C ARG A 63 -11.42 9.59 -21.22
N HIS A 64 -10.21 10.11 -21.01
CA HIS A 64 -9.37 9.70 -19.89
C HIS A 64 -10.00 10.07 -18.55
N LYS A 65 -10.63 11.25 -18.45
CA LYS A 65 -11.35 11.69 -17.26
C LYS A 65 -12.56 10.81 -16.97
N ASP A 66 -13.38 10.47 -17.97
CA ASP A 66 -14.54 9.60 -17.78
C ASP A 66 -14.10 8.18 -17.36
N ASP A 67 -13.04 7.65 -17.97
CA ASP A 67 -12.42 6.37 -17.59
C ASP A 67 -11.78 6.44 -16.18
N ASN A 68 -11.28 7.61 -15.77
CA ASN A 68 -10.66 7.85 -14.46
C ASN A 68 -11.67 8.17 -13.34
N ASP A 69 -12.80 8.82 -13.63
CA ASP A 69 -13.87 9.07 -12.66
C ASP A 69 -14.58 7.74 -12.31
N GLN A 70 -14.64 6.81 -13.27
CA GLN A 70 -15.00 5.41 -13.02
C GLN A 70 -13.93 4.68 -12.15
N ALA A 71 -12.73 5.23 -12.10
CA ALA A 71 -11.59 4.78 -11.29
C ALA A 71 -11.33 5.66 -10.05
N GLU A 72 -12.13 6.69 -9.74
CA GLU A 72 -11.80 7.79 -8.80
C GLU A 72 -11.63 7.34 -7.34
N LEU A 73 -12.02 6.11 -7.01
CA LEU A 73 -11.55 5.38 -5.82
C LEU A 73 -10.01 5.28 -5.74
N GLN A 74 -9.28 5.51 -6.83
CA GLN A 74 -7.81 5.47 -6.92
C GLN A 74 -7.12 6.83 -6.69
N LYS A 75 -7.81 7.99 -6.75
CA LYS A 75 -7.13 9.29 -6.65
C LYS A 75 -6.67 9.65 -5.23
N GLN A 76 -7.13 8.95 -4.20
CA GLN A 76 -6.53 9.04 -2.86
C GLN A 76 -5.13 8.36 -2.79
N HIS A 77 -4.69 7.72 -3.88
CA HIS A 77 -3.53 6.82 -3.89
C HIS A 77 -2.51 7.10 -5.01
N GLU A 78 -2.54 8.26 -5.66
CA GLU A 78 -1.63 8.64 -6.78
C GLU A 78 -0.12 8.58 -6.45
N HIS A 79 0.23 8.41 -5.17
CA HIS A 79 1.61 8.27 -4.68
C HIS A 79 1.87 6.96 -3.92
N MET A 80 0.90 6.04 -3.93
CA MET A 80 1.00 4.76 -3.24
C MET A 80 1.28 3.65 -4.23
N ASP A 81 2.31 2.86 -3.96
CA ASP A 81 2.55 1.64 -4.71
C ASP A 81 1.39 0.64 -4.49
N VAL A 82 1.32 -0.39 -5.34
CA VAL A 82 0.24 -1.39 -5.31
C VAL A 82 0.09 -2.05 -3.93
N GLN A 83 1.17 -2.25 -3.16
CA GLN A 83 1.05 -2.76 -1.79
C GLN A 83 0.43 -1.74 -0.85
N SER A 84 0.81 -0.46 -0.94
CA SER A 84 0.22 0.61 -0.15
C SER A 84 -1.27 0.82 -0.47
N MET A 85 -1.69 0.64 -1.73
CA MET A 85 -3.11 0.64 -2.12
C MET A 85 -3.89 -0.53 -1.51
N ILE A 86 -3.33 -1.74 -1.59
CA ILE A 86 -3.92 -2.95 -0.99
C ILE A 86 -4.01 -2.78 0.53
N LEU A 87 -2.97 -2.21 1.15
CA LEU A 87 -2.93 -1.95 2.58
C LEU A 87 -4.01 -0.94 2.98
N HIS A 88 -4.17 0.17 2.27
CA HIS A 88 -5.19 1.16 2.60
C HIS A 88 -6.61 0.63 2.45
N LEU A 89 -6.86 -0.17 1.41
CA LEU A 89 -8.15 -0.83 1.24
C LEU A 89 -8.40 -1.89 2.33
N ARG A 90 -7.36 -2.60 2.78
CA ARG A 90 -7.46 -3.46 3.99
C ARG A 90 -7.76 -2.64 5.25
N GLU A 91 -7.14 -1.48 5.44
CA GLU A 91 -7.43 -0.59 6.57
C GLU A 91 -8.90 -0.15 6.63
N LEU A 92 -9.50 0.12 5.47
CA LEU A 92 -10.88 0.60 5.37
C LEU A 92 -11.93 -0.52 5.55
N PHE A 93 -11.62 -1.75 5.15
CA PHE A 93 -12.61 -2.83 5.05
C PHE A 93 -12.33 -4.07 5.92
N ASP A 94 -11.09 -4.28 6.38
CA ASP A 94 -10.68 -5.36 7.28
C ASP A 94 -10.40 -4.81 8.68
N LYS A 95 -11.48 -4.60 9.46
CA LYS A 95 -11.39 -4.01 10.80
C LYS A 95 -10.56 -4.86 11.77
N GLU A 96 -10.54 -6.17 11.59
CA GLU A 96 -9.79 -7.11 12.45
C GLU A 96 -8.30 -7.04 12.12
N GLY A 97 -7.93 -7.12 10.84
CA GLY A 97 -6.55 -6.93 10.38
C GLY A 97 -6.00 -5.54 10.66
N TYR A 98 -6.83 -4.49 10.57
CA TYR A 98 -6.47 -3.14 11.01
C TYR A 98 -6.12 -3.11 12.50
N THR A 99 -6.96 -3.72 13.34
CA THR A 99 -6.78 -3.73 14.80
C THR A 99 -5.51 -4.49 15.18
N GLU A 100 -5.29 -5.67 14.59
CA GLU A 100 -4.08 -6.46 14.84
C GLU A 100 -2.82 -5.68 14.41
N ARG A 101 -2.81 -5.13 13.20
CA ARG A 101 -1.67 -4.35 12.70
C ARG A 101 -1.40 -3.12 13.58
N TYR A 102 -2.45 -2.40 13.97
CA TYR A 102 -2.32 -1.25 14.88
C TYR A 102 -1.71 -1.65 16.23
N GLU A 103 -2.17 -2.74 16.84
CA GLU A 103 -1.62 -3.19 18.12
C GLU A 103 -0.16 -3.67 18.00
N ILE A 104 0.21 -4.34 16.91
CA ILE A 104 1.61 -4.74 16.65
C ILE A 104 2.49 -3.51 16.40
N SER A 105 2.04 -2.54 15.58
CA SER A 105 2.76 -1.29 15.36
C SER A 105 2.95 -0.55 16.69
N LYS A 106 1.90 -0.43 17.49
CA LYS A 106 1.95 0.19 18.81
C LYS A 106 2.91 -0.53 19.76
N GLU A 107 2.98 -1.85 19.72
CA GLU A 107 3.97 -2.61 20.49
C GLU A 107 5.40 -2.33 19.99
N LEU A 108 5.63 -2.29 18.68
CA LEU A 108 6.93 -1.97 18.08
C LEU A 108 7.42 -0.58 18.53
N PHE A 109 6.60 0.46 18.35
CA PHE A 109 6.96 1.84 18.71
C PHE A 109 7.15 2.05 20.22
N ARG A 110 6.52 1.23 21.06
CA ARG A 110 6.64 1.31 22.53
C ARG A 110 7.69 0.38 23.10
N CYS A 111 8.26 -0.52 22.28
CA CYS A 111 9.25 -1.45 22.75
C CYS A 111 10.47 -0.67 23.24
N LYS A 112 10.87 -0.88 24.48
CA LYS A 112 12.11 -0.36 25.04
C LYS A 112 12.88 -1.50 25.67
N MET A 113 14.19 -1.49 25.52
CA MET A 113 15.01 -2.48 26.20
C MET A 113 15.01 -2.21 27.70
N ALA A 114 14.79 -3.24 28.52
CA ALA A 114 14.81 -3.10 29.97
C ALA A 114 16.25 -2.97 30.47
N GLU A 115 16.46 -2.12 31.49
CA GLU A 115 17.77 -1.96 32.11
C GLU A 115 18.27 -3.28 32.70
N GLY A 116 19.53 -3.63 32.41
CA GLY A 116 20.14 -4.90 32.82
C GLY A 116 19.73 -6.13 32.00
N SER A 117 18.87 -5.99 30.98
CA SER A 117 18.50 -7.11 30.09
C SER A 117 19.50 -7.32 28.94
N SER A 118 19.49 -8.51 28.36
CA SER A 118 20.33 -8.84 27.19
C SER A 118 19.76 -8.21 25.91
N VAL A 119 20.64 -7.73 25.04
CA VAL A 119 20.29 -7.16 23.72
C VAL A 119 19.68 -8.20 22.80
N ARG A 120 20.17 -9.45 22.84
CA ARG A 120 19.76 -10.48 21.87
C ARG A 120 18.26 -10.81 21.91
N PRO A 121 17.64 -11.08 23.07
CA PRO A 121 16.19 -11.26 23.16
C PRO A 121 15.39 -10.04 22.70
N HIS A 122 15.88 -8.83 22.98
CA HIS A 122 15.23 -7.59 22.54
C HIS A 122 15.23 -7.48 21.01
N VAL A 123 16.39 -7.67 20.37
CA VAL A 123 16.53 -7.65 18.91
C VAL A 123 15.63 -8.69 18.25
N LEU A 124 15.61 -9.93 18.77
CA LEU A 124 14.74 -10.99 18.24
C LEU A 124 13.25 -10.62 18.35
N LYS A 125 12.84 -9.97 19.44
CA LYS A 125 11.47 -9.48 19.60
C LYS A 125 11.15 -8.40 18.55
N MET A 126 12.04 -7.44 18.33
CA MET A 126 11.86 -6.38 17.35
C MET A 126 11.75 -6.95 15.93
N ILE A 127 12.62 -7.89 15.55
CA ILE A 127 12.56 -8.59 14.26
C ILE A 127 11.20 -9.29 14.10
N GLY A 128 10.75 -10.04 15.11
CA GLY A 128 9.45 -10.73 15.05
C GLY A 128 8.26 -9.78 14.88
N LEU A 129 8.30 -8.59 15.49
CA LEU A 129 7.26 -7.57 15.30
C LEU A 129 7.29 -7.01 13.86
N ILE A 130 8.48 -6.74 13.32
CA ILE A 130 8.68 -6.27 11.94
C ILE A 130 8.17 -7.30 10.93
N GLU A 131 8.53 -8.58 11.10
CA GLU A 131 8.07 -9.67 10.23
C GLU A 131 6.55 -9.84 10.25
N ARG A 132 5.93 -9.76 11.44
CA ARG A 132 4.46 -9.83 11.56
C ARG A 132 3.77 -8.64 10.88
N LEU A 133 4.34 -7.44 10.95
CA LEU A 133 3.83 -6.29 10.19
C LEU A 133 3.93 -6.52 8.68
N GLY A 134 5.02 -7.11 8.21
CA GLY A 134 5.19 -7.50 6.81
C GLY A 134 4.11 -8.49 6.33
N GLN A 135 3.77 -9.48 7.16
CA GLN A 135 2.67 -10.44 6.87
C GLN A 135 1.30 -9.76 6.77
N LEU A 136 1.09 -8.67 7.53
CA LEU A 136 -0.13 -7.85 7.49
C LEU A 136 -0.11 -6.81 6.36
N GLY A 137 0.93 -6.79 5.53
CA GLY A 137 1.05 -5.92 4.36
C GLY A 137 1.77 -4.60 4.62
N LEU A 138 2.30 -4.37 5.83
CA LEU A 138 3.16 -3.22 6.12
C LEU A 138 4.63 -3.65 6.00
N VAL A 139 5.13 -3.64 4.78
CA VAL A 139 6.54 -3.95 4.50
C VAL A 139 7.38 -2.71 4.75
N MET A 140 8.31 -2.81 5.70
CA MET A 140 9.31 -1.77 5.94
C MET A 140 10.54 -2.05 5.08
N ASP A 141 11.17 -0.98 4.59
CA ASP A 141 12.46 -1.13 3.95
C ASP A 141 13.53 -1.54 4.97
N HIS A 142 14.65 -2.00 4.44
CA HIS A 142 15.74 -2.56 5.23
C HIS A 142 16.38 -1.53 6.17
N GLU A 143 16.57 -0.28 5.73
CA GLU A 143 17.21 0.76 6.55
C GLU A 143 16.28 1.16 7.70
N LEU A 144 14.99 1.35 7.43
CA LEU A 144 14.00 1.64 8.45
C LEU A 144 13.84 0.50 9.47
N SER A 145 13.92 -0.75 9.01
CA SER A 145 13.88 -1.93 9.90
C SER A 145 15.07 -1.94 10.87
N ILE A 146 16.26 -1.57 10.40
CA ILE A 146 17.46 -1.43 11.22
C ILE A 146 17.27 -0.31 12.25
N ASP A 147 16.79 0.85 11.81
CA ASP A 147 16.57 2.00 12.71
C ASP A 147 15.62 1.64 13.84
N PHE A 148 14.53 0.92 13.55
CA PHE A 148 13.61 0.44 14.58
C PHE A 148 14.24 -0.55 15.55
N VAL A 149 15.19 -1.38 15.13
CA VAL A 149 15.90 -2.31 16.01
C VAL A 149 16.91 -1.58 16.90
N LEU A 150 17.56 -0.53 16.40
CA LEU A 150 18.64 0.18 17.10
C LEU A 150 18.13 1.28 18.04
N GLN A 151 17.07 2.01 17.68
CA GLN A 151 16.55 3.14 18.44
C GLN A 151 16.16 2.85 19.91
N PRO A 152 15.57 1.68 20.27
CA PRO A 152 15.17 1.39 21.63
C PRO A 152 16.25 0.73 22.49
N LEU A 153 17.48 0.62 21.97
CA LEU A 153 18.64 0.23 22.77
C LEU A 153 18.94 1.30 23.82
N LEU A 154 19.42 0.88 24.98
CA LEU A 154 19.79 1.78 26.08
C LEU A 154 21.03 2.60 25.73
N ASP A 155 21.19 3.75 26.38
CA ASP A 155 22.31 4.69 26.16
C ASP A 155 23.70 4.06 26.35
N ASN A 156 23.80 3.00 27.15
CA ASN A 156 25.03 2.23 27.32
C ASN A 156 25.46 1.48 26.04
N PHE A 157 24.60 1.35 25.03
CA PHE A 157 24.90 0.83 23.70
C PHE A 157 25.13 1.92 22.64
N SER A 158 25.12 3.20 23.02
CA SER A 158 25.34 4.33 22.10
C SER A 158 26.62 4.20 21.27
N GLN A 159 27.72 3.73 21.86
CA GLN A 159 28.97 3.47 21.13
C GLN A 159 28.85 2.35 20.10
N PHE A 160 28.07 1.31 20.38
CA PHE A 160 27.78 0.26 19.41
C PHE A 160 26.96 0.80 18.25
N VAL A 161 25.92 1.58 18.52
CA VAL A 161 25.07 2.23 17.49
C VAL A 161 25.92 3.16 16.62
N LEU A 162 26.75 4.01 17.22
CA LEU A 162 27.67 4.89 16.49
C LEU A 162 28.61 4.10 15.57
N ASN A 163 29.19 3.01 16.08
CA ASN A 163 30.07 2.15 15.27
C ASN A 163 29.34 1.44 14.14
N PHE A 164 28.10 1.01 14.35
CA PHE A 164 27.26 0.39 13.31
C PHE A 164 26.99 1.38 12.17
N HIS A 165 26.59 2.62 12.50
CA HIS A 165 26.31 3.67 11.53
C HIS A 165 27.57 4.08 10.75
N MET A 166 28.72 4.16 11.43
CA MET A 166 30.00 4.58 10.83
C MET A 166 30.59 3.52 9.89
N ASN A 167 30.41 2.23 10.18
CA ASN A 167 31.08 1.15 9.46
C ASN A 167 30.15 0.36 8.52
N ARG A 168 28.83 0.62 8.53
CA ARG A 168 27.82 -0.16 7.78
C ARG A 168 28.05 -1.68 7.91
N LEU A 169 28.25 -2.13 9.16
CA LEU A 169 28.41 -3.55 9.49
C LEU A 169 27.13 -4.34 9.22
#